data_AF-A0A925CX41-F1
#
_entry.id   AF-A0A925CX41-F1
#
_cell.length_a   1.000
_cell.length_b   1.000
_cell.length_c   1.000
_cell.angle_alpha   90.00
_cell.angle_beta   90.00
_cell.angle_gamma   90.00
#
_symmetry.space_group_name_H-M   'P 1'
#
loop_
_entity.id
_entity.type
_entity.pdbx_description
1 polymer ?
#
loop_
_entity_poly.entity_id
_entity_poly.type
_entity_poly.pdbx_seq_one_letter_code
_entity_poly.pdbx_strand_id
1 'polypeptide(L)'
;MIRNLVFIFLLFPIHLFAQPFSTAEVSRWKQQAKQVTIIRDNWGIAHVYGNTDADAVFGLMYAQCEDDFNRVELNYIEKLGRLSEIYGEERIYEDLLNRLVLDSAAAVTDYNRSPPWLKKLLQAYADGINFYLHKNASVKPQLLNR
;
A
#
# COMPACT_ATOMS: atom_id res chain seq x y z
N MET A 1 40.67 40.58 16.42
CA MET A 1 39.41 39.92 16.78
C MET A 1 38.86 39.22 15.54
N ILE A 2 39.35 38.01 15.26
CA ILE A 2 38.86 37.13 14.20
C ILE A 2 38.21 35.96 14.93
N ARG A 3 36.90 36.03 15.11
CA ARG A 3 36.11 34.90 15.61
C ARG A 3 34.68 35.18 15.17
N ASN A 4 34.17 34.31 14.31
CA ASN A 4 32.75 34.06 13.97
C ASN A 4 32.63 33.75 12.48
N LEU A 5 33.14 32.58 12.07
CA LEU A 5 32.83 32.01 10.75
C LEU A 5 32.66 30.49 10.89
N VAL A 6 31.74 30.06 11.75
CA VAL A 6 31.37 28.64 11.83
C VAL A 6 29.86 28.54 12.08
N PHE A 7 29.21 27.71 11.27
CA PHE A 7 27.83 27.21 11.36
C PHE A 7 26.69 28.10 10.87
N ILE A 8 26.59 28.27 9.55
CA ILE A 8 25.28 28.38 8.87
C ILE A 8 25.26 27.37 7.72
N PHE A 9 24.99 26.09 8.00
CA PHE A 9 24.78 25.08 6.95
C PHE A 9 23.83 23.94 7.36
N LEU A 10 22.90 24.16 8.29
CA LEU A 10 22.00 23.09 8.78
C LEU A 10 20.54 23.55 8.94
N LEU A 11 19.98 24.20 7.92
CA LEU A 11 18.53 24.39 7.80
C LEU A 11 18.07 24.19 6.34
N PHE A 12 18.62 23.19 5.64
CA PHE A 12 17.91 22.68 4.48
C PHE A 12 16.79 21.78 5.00
N PRO A 13 15.51 22.10 4.77
CA PRO A 13 14.44 21.19 5.09
C PRO A 13 14.69 19.91 4.30
N ILE A 14 14.98 18.82 5.00
CA ILE A 14 14.96 17.49 4.41
C ILE A 14 13.49 17.27 4.06
N HIS A 15 13.11 17.61 2.83
CA HIS A 15 11.86 17.15 2.28
C HIS A 15 11.98 15.62 2.24
N LEU A 16 11.29 14.96 3.18
CA LEU A 16 10.96 13.55 3.11
C LEU A 16 10.06 13.38 1.89
N PHE A 17 10.68 13.29 0.71
CA PHE A 17 9.96 12.94 -0.50
C PHE A 17 9.43 11.52 -0.29
N ALA A 18 8.12 11.37 -0.45
CA ALA A 18 7.44 10.08 -0.60
C ALA A 18 8.27 9.20 -1.54
N GLN A 19 8.49 7.93 -1.18
CA GLN A 19 9.39 7.06 -1.93
C GLN A 19 8.71 6.67 -3.25
N PRO A 20 9.21 7.15 -4.42
CA PRO A 20 8.59 6.80 -5.68
C PRO A 20 8.76 5.30 -5.96
N PHE A 21 7.81 4.73 -6.69
CA PHE A 21 7.93 3.35 -7.16
C PHE A 21 9.20 3.20 -8.00
N SER A 22 10.02 2.21 -7.66
CA SER A 22 11.25 1.96 -8.40
C SER A 22 10.97 1.39 -9.78
N THR A 23 11.88 1.62 -10.73
CA THR A 23 11.78 1.06 -12.08
C THR A 23 11.76 -0.47 -12.08
N ALA A 24 12.48 -1.09 -11.14
CA ALA A 24 12.51 -2.54 -10.94
C ALA A 24 11.15 -3.10 -10.51
N GLU A 25 10.48 -2.43 -9.56
CA GLU A 25 9.13 -2.82 -9.13
C GLU A 25 8.12 -2.69 -10.26
N VAL A 26 8.11 -1.54 -10.94
CA VAL A 26 7.19 -1.30 -12.06
C VAL A 26 7.40 -2.33 -13.16
N SER A 27 8.65 -2.67 -13.48
CA SER A 27 8.96 -3.71 -14.47
C SER A 27 8.43 -5.08 -14.04
N ARG A 28 8.66 -5.46 -12.78
CA ARG A 28 8.17 -6.71 -12.19
C ARG A 28 6.65 -6.81 -12.20
N TRP A 29 5.94 -5.75 -11.81
CA TRP A 29 4.47 -5.70 -11.85
C TRP A 29 3.94 -5.82 -13.27
N LYS A 30 4.54 -5.12 -14.24
CA LYS A 30 4.17 -5.24 -15.65
C LYS A 30 4.37 -6.65 -16.19
N GLN A 31 5.41 -7.35 -15.74
CA GLN A 31 5.64 -8.75 -16.11
C GLN A 31 4.59 -9.67 -15.50
N GLN A 32 4.27 -9.49 -14.21
CA GLN A 32 3.26 -10.28 -13.50
C GLN A 32 1.86 -10.05 -14.07
N ALA A 33 1.49 -8.81 -14.37
CA ALA A 33 0.21 -8.46 -14.99
C ALA A 33 -0.03 -9.16 -16.33
N LYS A 34 1.04 -9.47 -17.10
CA LYS A 34 0.92 -10.26 -18.35
C LYS A 34 0.52 -11.72 -18.11
N GLN A 35 0.66 -12.22 -16.89
CA GLN A 35 0.26 -13.58 -16.50
C GLN A 35 -1.17 -13.64 -15.95
N VAL A 36 -1.85 -12.49 -15.86
CA VAL A 36 -3.16 -12.34 -15.26
C VAL A 36 -4.20 -12.00 -16.32
N THR A 37 -5.34 -12.69 -16.28
CA THR A 37 -6.52 -12.37 -17.08
C THR A 37 -7.69 -12.09 -16.15
N ILE A 38 -8.34 -10.94 -16.31
CA ILE A 38 -9.52 -10.53 -15.55
C ILE A 38 -10.68 -10.43 -16.53
N ILE A 39 -11.72 -11.23 -16.33
CA ILE A 39 -12.95 -11.21 -17.13
C ILE A 39 -14.07 -10.74 -16.22
N ARG A 40 -14.80 -9.70 -16.62
CA ARG A 40 -15.95 -9.19 -15.90
C ARG A 40 -17.22 -9.77 -16.53
N ASP A 41 -18.11 -10.31 -15.71
CA ASP A 41 -19.42 -10.77 -16.17
C ASP A 41 -20.40 -9.61 -16.38
N ASN A 42 -21.66 -9.92 -16.71
CA ASN A 42 -22.71 -8.93 -16.95
C ASN A 42 -23.06 -8.06 -15.72
N TRP A 43 -22.64 -8.48 -14.52
CA TRP A 43 -22.86 -7.78 -13.26
C TRP A 43 -21.60 -7.06 -12.75
N GLY A 44 -20.51 -7.10 -13.55
CA GLY A 44 -19.23 -6.51 -13.17
C GLY A 44 -18.41 -7.38 -12.21
N ILE A 45 -18.80 -8.64 -11.96
CA ILE A 45 -18.05 -9.53 -11.08
C ILE A 45 -16.76 -9.96 -11.79
N ALA A 46 -15.61 -9.73 -11.14
CA ALA A 46 -14.31 -10.14 -11.67
C ALA A 46 -14.08 -11.64 -11.49
N HIS A 47 -13.90 -12.33 -12.60
CA HIS A 47 -13.31 -13.67 -12.67
C HIS A 47 -11.82 -13.51 -12.99
N VAL A 48 -10.98 -13.78 -11.99
CA VAL A 48 -9.52 -13.58 -12.07
C VAL A 48 -8.83 -14.92 -12.30
N TYR A 49 -8.00 -14.98 -13.34
CA TYR A 49 -7.20 -16.13 -13.71
C TYR A 49 -5.71 -15.76 -13.70
N GLY A 50 -4.88 -16.62 -13.13
CA GLY A 50 -3.43 -16.49 -13.12
C GLY A 50 -2.76 -17.86 -13.28
N ASN A 51 -1.51 -17.86 -13.77
CA ASN A 51 -0.72 -19.10 -13.92
C ASN A 51 -0.24 -19.66 -12.58
N THR A 52 -0.20 -18.82 -11.55
CA THR A 52 0.16 -19.18 -10.17
C THR A 52 -0.81 -18.51 -9.18
N ASP A 53 -0.84 -19.00 -7.94
CA ASP A 53 -1.62 -18.38 -6.86
C ASP A 53 -1.24 -16.90 -6.64
N ALA A 54 0.04 -16.57 -6.79
CA ALA A 54 0.51 -15.20 -6.67
C ALA A 54 -0.02 -14.30 -7.81
N ASP A 55 -0.12 -14.82 -9.04
CA ASP A 55 -0.73 -14.09 -10.16
C ASP A 55 -2.23 -13.87 -9.91
N ALA A 56 -2.93 -14.88 -9.42
CA ALA A 56 -4.34 -14.76 -9.07
C ALA A 56 -4.59 -13.72 -7.95
N VAL A 57 -3.76 -13.73 -6.90
CA VAL A 57 -3.85 -12.74 -5.80
C VAL A 57 -3.51 -11.32 -6.28
N PHE A 58 -2.51 -11.16 -7.16
CA PHE A 58 -2.20 -9.88 -7.79
C PHE A 58 -3.41 -9.34 -8.56
N GLY A 59 -4.02 -10.17 -9.40
CA GLY A 59 -5.19 -9.82 -10.18
C GLY A 59 -6.42 -9.51 -9.33
N LEU A 60 -6.62 -10.27 -8.24
CA LEU A 60 -7.70 -10.06 -7.28
C LEU A 60 -7.61 -8.66 -6.68
N MET A 61 -6.43 -8.28 -6.19
CA MET A 61 -6.28 -6.97 -5.55
C MET A 61 -6.34 -5.83 -6.55
N TYR A 62 -5.79 -6.02 -7.75
CA TYR A 62 -5.93 -5.03 -8.81
C TYR A 62 -7.42 -4.81 -9.18
N ALA A 63 -8.21 -5.88 -9.34
CA ALA A 63 -9.65 -5.80 -9.61
C ALA A 63 -10.43 -5.11 -8.46
N GLN A 64 -10.12 -5.44 -7.20
CA GLN A 64 -10.75 -4.77 -6.05
C GLN A 64 -10.48 -3.27 -6.04
N CYS A 65 -9.27 -2.85 -6.39
CA CYS A 65 -8.94 -1.43 -6.48
C CYS A 65 -9.64 -0.74 -7.65
N GLU A 66 -9.83 -1.42 -8.79
CA GLU A 66 -10.66 -0.90 -9.89
C GLU A 66 -12.10 -0.64 -9.47
N ASP A 67 -12.64 -1.47 -8.56
CA ASP A 67 -14.02 -1.34 -8.10
C ASP A 67 -14.19 -0.28 -7.01
N ASP A 68 -13.33 -0.29 -5.98
CA ASP A 68 -13.43 0.61 -4.83
C ASP A 68 -12.10 0.75 -4.08
N PHE A 69 -11.13 1.43 -4.70
CA PHE A 69 -9.85 1.73 -4.06
C PHE A 69 -10.01 2.45 -2.71
N ASN A 70 -10.98 3.36 -2.58
CA ASN A 70 -11.18 4.13 -1.35
C ASN A 70 -11.48 3.21 -0.16
N ARG A 71 -12.32 2.19 -0.35
CA ARG A 71 -12.58 1.18 0.67
C ARG A 71 -11.36 0.31 0.95
N VAL A 72 -10.58 -0.05 -0.08
CA VAL A 72 -9.32 -0.79 0.11
C VAL A 72 -8.36 0.00 0.99
N GLU A 73 -8.14 1.28 0.69
CA GLU A 73 -7.28 2.16 1.49
C GLU A 73 -7.83 2.33 2.91
N LEU A 74 -9.13 2.56 3.05
CA LEU A 74 -9.76 2.81 4.35
C LEU A 74 -9.57 1.63 5.31
N ASN A 75 -9.60 0.39 4.83
CA ASN A 75 -9.28 -0.78 5.65
C ASN A 75 -7.87 -0.69 6.26
N TYR A 76 -6.87 -0.27 5.48
CA TYR A 76 -5.51 -0.09 6.01
C TYR A 76 -5.44 1.04 7.02
N ILE A 77 -6.10 2.17 6.75
CA ILE A 77 -6.13 3.31 7.66
C ILE A 77 -6.76 2.93 9.00
N GLU A 78 -7.87 2.20 8.97
CA GLU A 78 -8.51 1.64 10.16
C GLU A 78 -7.56 0.72 10.92
N LYS A 79 -6.95 -0.27 10.25
CA LYS A 79 -6.04 -1.21 10.93
C LYS A 79 -4.76 -0.57 11.45
N LEU A 80 -4.37 0.58 10.92
CA LEU A 80 -3.28 1.40 11.44
C LEU A 80 -3.72 2.34 12.57
N GLY A 81 -5.02 2.43 12.85
CA GLY A 81 -5.60 3.34 13.84
C GLY A 81 -5.36 4.80 13.49
N ARG A 82 -5.71 5.19 12.26
CA ARG A 82 -5.52 6.54 11.72
C ARG A 82 -6.80 7.14 11.11
N LEU A 83 -7.99 6.65 11.47
CA LEU A 83 -9.26 7.16 10.95
C LEU A 83 -9.53 8.60 11.36
N SER A 84 -9.08 9.02 12.54
CA SER A 84 -9.25 10.39 13.03
C SER A 84 -8.53 11.43 12.18
N GLU A 85 -7.51 11.04 11.40
CA GLU A 85 -6.83 11.92 10.46
C GLU A 85 -7.70 12.25 9.23
N ILE A 86 -8.73 11.46 8.96
CA ILE A 86 -9.67 11.66 7.85
C ILE A 86 -11.01 12.21 8.34
N TYR A 87 -11.57 11.62 9.39
CA TYR A 87 -12.93 11.93 9.87
C TYR A 87 -12.96 12.82 11.11
N GLY A 88 -11.79 13.16 11.66
CA GLY A 88 -11.68 14.02 12.84
C GLY A 88 -11.77 13.27 14.17
N GLU A 89 -11.82 14.05 15.25
CA GLU A 89 -11.65 13.58 16.63
C GLU A 89 -12.69 12.53 17.06
N GLU A 90 -13.86 12.49 16.44
CA GLU A 90 -14.90 11.49 16.71
C GLU A 90 -14.42 10.03 16.57
N ARG A 91 -13.34 9.79 15.79
CA ARG A 91 -12.75 8.46 15.59
C ARG A 91 -11.57 8.14 16.52
N ILE A 92 -11.19 9.05 17.43
CA ILE A 92 -9.98 8.89 18.24
C ILE A 92 -10.00 7.64 19.13
N TYR A 93 -11.17 7.25 19.64
CA TYR A 93 -11.30 6.04 20.46
C TYR A 93 -11.23 4.75 19.64
N GLU A 94 -11.68 4.78 18.39
CA GLU A 94 -11.51 3.66 17.44
C GLU A 94 -10.03 3.47 17.10
N ASP A 95 -9.34 4.57 16.83
CA ASP A 95 -7.88 4.58 16.59
C ASP A 95 -7.11 4.06 17.81
N LEU A 96 -7.46 4.52 19.00
CA LEU A 96 -6.86 4.05 20.25
C LEU A 96 -7.06 2.55 20.43
N LEU A 97 -8.28 2.05 20.26
CA LEU A 97 -8.58 0.63 20.39
C LEU A 97 -7.78 -0.21 19.38
N ASN A 98 -7.75 0.21 18.11
CA ASN A 98 -7.00 -0.49 17.08
C ASN A 98 -5.50 -0.53 17.40
N ARG A 99 -4.91 0.56 17.91
CA ARG A 99 -3.48 0.58 18.29
C ARG A 99 -3.17 -0.16 19.59
N LEU A 100 -4.17 -0.40 20.45
CA LEU A 100 -4.02 -1.25 21.64
C LEU A 100 -4.08 -2.75 21.30
N VAL A 101 -4.87 -3.12 20.29
CA VAL A 101 -5.12 -4.53 19.94
C VAL A 101 -4.24 -5.01 18.79
N LEU A 102 -3.95 -4.15 17.81
CA LEU A 102 -3.15 -4.47 16.63
C LEU A 102 -1.72 -3.97 16.82
N ASP A 103 -0.77 -4.91 16.76
CA ASP A 103 0.66 -4.60 16.83
C ASP A 103 1.31 -4.78 15.45
N SER A 104 1.74 -3.67 14.85
CA SER A 104 2.41 -3.69 13.54
C SER A 104 3.80 -4.34 13.61
N ALA A 105 4.49 -4.29 14.75
CA ALA A 105 5.76 -4.97 14.93
C ALA A 105 5.57 -6.49 15.01
N ALA A 106 4.47 -6.94 15.63
CA ALA A 106 4.07 -8.35 15.58
C ALA A 106 3.71 -8.78 14.15
N ALA A 107 2.94 -7.97 13.41
CA ALA A 107 2.60 -8.27 12.01
C ALA A 107 3.83 -8.38 11.10
N VAL A 108 4.83 -7.49 11.25
CA VAL A 108 6.11 -7.59 10.54
C VAL A 108 6.88 -8.85 10.96
N THR A 109 6.85 -9.19 12.25
CA THR A 109 7.46 -10.43 12.76
C THR A 109 6.82 -11.67 12.14
N ASP A 110 5.48 -11.70 12.05
CA ASP A 110 4.72 -12.80 11.46
C ASP A 110 4.97 -12.90 9.96
N TYR A 111 5.01 -11.78 9.24
CA TYR A 111 5.43 -11.75 7.84
C TYR A 111 6.83 -12.36 7.70
N ASN A 112 7.80 -11.95 8.52
CA ASN A 112 9.17 -12.44 8.45
C ASN A 112 9.30 -13.94 8.78
N ARG A 113 8.45 -14.47 9.67
CA ARG A 113 8.39 -15.90 10.01
C ARG A 113 7.57 -16.73 9.04
N SER A 114 6.76 -16.09 8.19
CA SER A 114 5.89 -16.78 7.25
C SER A 114 6.67 -17.63 6.24
N PRO A 115 6.12 -18.78 5.83
CA PRO A 115 6.76 -19.63 4.83
C PRO A 115 6.89 -18.90 3.49
N PRO A 116 7.88 -19.26 2.65
CA PRO A 116 8.14 -18.55 1.40
C PRO A 116 6.93 -18.45 0.46
N TRP A 117 6.07 -19.46 0.42
CA TRP A 117 4.86 -19.42 -0.42
C TRP A 117 3.88 -18.33 0.03
N LEU A 118 3.68 -18.15 1.35
CA LEU A 118 2.76 -17.14 1.88
C LEU A 118 3.32 -15.73 1.66
N LYS A 119 4.63 -15.55 1.85
CA LYS A 119 5.29 -14.27 1.54
C LYS A 119 5.08 -13.86 0.07
N LYS A 120 5.12 -14.82 -0.87
CA LYS A 120 4.83 -14.54 -2.29
C LYS A 120 3.40 -14.03 -2.49
N LEU A 121 2.41 -14.61 -1.81
CA LEU A 121 1.03 -14.16 -1.90
C LEU A 121 0.85 -12.76 -1.30
N LEU A 122 1.42 -12.51 -0.11
CA LEU A 122 1.35 -11.20 0.55
C LEU A 122 2.05 -10.10 -0.26
N GLN A 123 3.19 -10.43 -0.88
CA GLN A 123 3.88 -9.51 -1.79
C GLN A 123 3.02 -9.23 -3.03
N ALA A 124 2.45 -10.27 -3.65
CA ALA A 124 1.57 -10.11 -4.82
C ALA A 124 0.31 -9.29 -4.51
N TYR A 125 -0.26 -9.45 -3.30
CA TYR A 125 -1.37 -8.64 -2.80
C TYR A 125 -1.00 -7.16 -2.81
N ALA A 126 0.11 -6.80 -2.17
CA ALA A 126 0.59 -5.42 -2.10
C ALA A 126 0.95 -4.88 -3.49
N ASP A 127 1.53 -5.72 -4.35
CA ASP A 127 1.90 -5.37 -5.72
C ASP A 127 0.69 -5.07 -6.60
N GLY A 128 -0.41 -5.81 -6.45
CA GLY A 128 -1.65 -5.56 -7.20
C GLY A 128 -2.21 -4.15 -6.91
N ILE A 129 -2.24 -3.77 -5.63
CA ILE A 129 -2.67 -2.42 -5.21
C ILE A 129 -1.71 -1.35 -5.74
N ASN A 130 -0.40 -1.54 -5.54
CA ASN A 130 0.60 -0.56 -5.95
C ASN A 130 0.64 -0.39 -7.47
N PHE A 131 0.44 -1.47 -8.23
CA PHE A 131 0.35 -1.43 -9.68
C PHE A 131 -0.91 -0.69 -10.16
N TYR A 132 -2.05 -0.88 -9.48
CA TYR A 132 -3.26 -0.10 -9.74
C TYR A 132 -2.99 1.40 -9.57
N LEU A 133 -2.40 1.81 -8.45
CA LEU A 133 -2.06 3.21 -8.19
C LEU A 133 -1.05 3.76 -9.21
N HIS A 134 -0.06 2.96 -9.60
CA HIS A 134 0.91 3.35 -10.63
C HIS A 134 0.25 3.62 -11.99
N LYS A 135 -0.75 2.81 -12.37
CA LYS A 135 -1.47 2.94 -13.65
C LYS A 135 -2.50 4.08 -13.63
N ASN A 136 -3.03 4.42 -12.46
CA ASN A 136 -4.14 5.35 -12.30
C ASN A 136 -3.71 6.58 -11.49
N ALA A 137 -2.82 7.41 -12.05
CA ALA A 137 -2.29 8.60 -11.38
C ALA A 137 -3.34 9.67 -10.98
N SER A 138 -4.57 9.57 -11.50
CA SER A 138 -5.70 10.41 -11.09
C SER A 138 -6.31 10.01 -9.75
N VAL A 139 -6.14 8.74 -9.33
CA VAL A 139 -6.57 8.26 -8.02
C VAL A 139 -5.61 8.82 -6.97
N LYS A 140 -6.18 9.53 -5.99
CA LYS A 140 -5.42 10.15 -4.90
C LYS A 140 -5.76 9.43 -3.60
N PRO A 141 -4.79 8.72 -2.99
CA PRO A 141 -4.96 8.20 -1.64
C PRO A 141 -5.36 9.30 -0.66
N GLN A 142 -6.24 8.98 0.28
CA GLN A 142 -6.68 9.91 1.31
C GLN A 142 -5.56 10.19 2.33
N LEU A 143 -4.76 9.17 2.65
CA LEU A 143 -3.73 9.28 3.68
C LEU A 143 -2.46 8.50 3.37
N LEU A 144 -2.61 7.32 2.75
CA LEU A 144 -1.51 6.38 2.61
C LEU A 144 -0.66 6.77 1.39
N ASN A 145 0.44 7.45 1.70
CA ASN A 145 1.52 7.68 0.76
C ASN A 145 2.63 6.66 0.99
N ARG A 146 3.31 6.30 -0.08
CA ARG A 146 4.48 5.43 -0.03
C ARG A 146 5.74 6.18 0.37
#